data_AF-A0AAW1KNM3-F1
#
_entry.id   AF-A0AAW1KNM3-F1
#
_cell.length_a   1.000
_cell.length_b   1.000
_cell.length_c   1.000
_cell.angle_alpha   90.00
_cell.angle_beta   90.00
_cell.angle_gamma   90.00
#
_symmetry.space_group_name_H-M   'P 1'
#
loop_
_entity.id
_entity.type
_entity.pdbx_description
1 polymer ?
#
loop_
_entity_poly.entity_id
_entity_poly.type
_entity_poly.pdbx_seq_one_letter_code
_entity_poly.pdbx_strand_id
1 'polypeptide(L)'
;MIKCRLDKYHDKNVGEYQGGLYQQARRMAKKICKRAKITHLEKELKELEESWKSKGLRNFYQEIKRGKGQHRRPAYYLKDKGGHLIGDKEGKFNRFAGHFEELLSKEEGEMRESQYDSKEKQEDTEVETTIMVPTKKEVEDQIESLKSNKATGENNISAEMLKQGGEARLKEYGN
;
A
#
# COMPACT_ATOMS: atom_id res chain seq x y z
N MET A 1 -33.07 3.53 9.08
CA MET A 1 -34.18 3.63 8.09
C MET A 1 -33.78 2.94 6.77
N ILE A 2 -33.80 1.61 6.71
CA ILE A 2 -33.45 0.84 5.49
C ILE A 2 -34.67 0.05 4.96
N LYS A 3 -35.88 0.34 5.48
CA LYS A 3 -37.08 -0.45 5.21
C LYS A 3 -38.00 0.05 4.07
N CYS A 4 -37.60 1.02 3.24
CA CYS A 4 -38.53 1.60 2.24
C CYS A 4 -38.05 1.55 0.78
N ARG A 5 -37.28 0.54 0.36
CA ARG A 5 -36.89 0.40 -1.06
C ARG A 5 -37.29 -0.91 -1.74
N LEU A 6 -37.95 -1.81 -1.03
CA LEU A 6 -38.43 -3.09 -1.55
C LEU A 6 -39.95 -3.17 -1.77
N ASP A 7 -40.73 -2.22 -1.24
CA ASP A 7 -42.19 -2.25 -1.32
C ASP A 7 -42.77 -1.88 -2.70
N LYS A 8 -41.91 -1.45 -3.64
CA LYS A 8 -42.32 -1.16 -5.03
C LYS A 8 -42.49 -2.40 -5.91
N TYR A 9 -42.24 -3.60 -5.37
CA TYR A 9 -42.35 -4.87 -6.10
C TYR A 9 -43.50 -5.77 -5.63
N HIS A 10 -44.45 -5.23 -4.87
CA HIS A 10 -45.68 -5.94 -4.50
C HIS A 10 -46.87 -5.50 -5.35
N ASP A 11 -46.75 -5.65 -6.67
CA ASP A 11 -47.90 -5.52 -7.56
C ASP A 11 -48.66 -6.85 -7.59
N LYS A 12 -49.92 -6.85 -7.14
CA LYS A 12 -50.76 -8.04 -6.91
C LYS A 12 -51.43 -8.59 -8.19
N ASN A 13 -50.83 -8.36 -9.35
CA ASN A 13 -51.29 -8.83 -10.66
C ASN A 13 -50.19 -9.57 -11.45
N VAL A 14 -49.30 -10.31 -10.79
CA VAL A 14 -48.33 -11.22 -11.47
C VAL A 14 -48.92 -12.62 -11.65
N GLY A 15 -50.20 -12.66 -12.04
CA GLY A 15 -50.84 -13.87 -12.53
C GLY A 15 -50.47 -14.04 -14.00
N GLU A 16 -49.88 -15.19 -14.32
CA GLU A 16 -49.70 -15.73 -15.67
C GLU A 16 -48.42 -15.30 -16.45
N TYR A 17 -47.44 -16.23 -16.41
CA TYR A 17 -46.49 -16.54 -17.49
C TYR A 17 -45.41 -15.51 -17.88
N GLN A 18 -44.40 -15.29 -17.03
CA GLN A 18 -43.12 -14.65 -17.45
C GLN A 18 -41.85 -15.31 -16.87
N GLY A 19 -41.97 -16.43 -16.15
CA GLY A 19 -40.82 -17.11 -15.52
C GLY A 19 -39.78 -17.60 -16.54
N GLY A 20 -40.22 -18.09 -17.71
CA GLY A 20 -39.34 -18.56 -18.78
C GLY A 20 -38.53 -17.44 -19.44
N LEU A 21 -39.19 -16.32 -19.80
CA LEU A 21 -38.54 -15.16 -20.44
C LEU A 21 -37.54 -14.49 -19.50
N TYR A 22 -37.90 -14.30 -18.23
CA TYR A 22 -36.98 -13.79 -17.22
C TYR A 22 -35.75 -14.71 -17.06
N GLN A 23 -35.96 -16.02 -16.96
CA GLN A 23 -34.85 -16.99 -16.84
C GLN A 23 -33.95 -16.96 -18.08
N GLN A 24 -34.51 -16.86 -19.29
CA GLN A 24 -33.75 -16.75 -20.53
C GLN A 24 -32.93 -15.45 -20.57
N ALA A 25 -33.54 -14.31 -20.28
CA ALA A 25 -32.86 -13.02 -20.21
C ALA A 25 -31.73 -13.03 -19.16
N ARG A 26 -31.97 -13.62 -17.97
CA ARG A 26 -30.96 -13.78 -16.93
C ARG A 26 -29.81 -14.68 -17.36
N ARG A 27 -30.08 -15.78 -18.05
CA ARG A 27 -29.04 -16.68 -18.60
C ARG A 27 -28.20 -15.95 -19.65
N MET A 28 -28.84 -15.18 -20.53
CA MET A 28 -28.16 -14.38 -21.56
C MET A 28 -27.29 -13.29 -20.94
N ALA A 29 -27.82 -12.52 -19.99
CA ALA A 29 -27.05 -11.52 -19.26
C ALA A 29 -25.83 -12.13 -18.56
N LYS A 30 -26.00 -13.27 -17.87
CA LYS A 30 -24.88 -13.98 -17.23
C LYS A 30 -23.81 -14.43 -18.23
N LYS A 31 -24.21 -14.89 -19.41
CA LYS A 31 -23.26 -15.25 -20.50
C LYS A 31 -22.49 -14.03 -21.00
N ILE A 32 -23.18 -12.91 -21.22
CA ILE A 32 -22.56 -11.66 -21.68
C ILE A 32 -21.56 -11.16 -20.63
N CYS A 33 -21.96 -11.05 -19.36
CA CYS A 33 -21.06 -10.61 -18.29
C CYS A 33 -19.86 -11.55 -18.12
N LYS A 34 -20.07 -12.88 -18.23
CA LYS A 34 -18.97 -13.85 -18.18
C LYS A 34 -18.00 -13.65 -19.34
N ARG A 35 -18.49 -13.49 -20.56
CA ARG A 35 -17.65 -13.24 -21.75
C ARG A 35 -16.87 -11.94 -21.59
N ALA A 36 -17.55 -10.84 -21.22
CA ALA A 36 -16.92 -9.55 -21.00
C ALA A 36 -15.81 -9.62 -19.94
N LYS A 37 -16.04 -10.35 -18.84
CA LYS A 37 -15.02 -10.59 -17.81
C LYS A 37 -13.81 -11.34 -18.38
N ILE A 38 -14.04 -12.42 -19.13
CA ILE A 38 -12.96 -13.22 -19.72
C ILE A 38 -12.16 -12.38 -20.71
N THR A 39 -12.82 -11.69 -21.63
CA THR A 39 -12.15 -10.85 -22.64
C THR A 39 -11.33 -9.73 -22.01
N HIS A 40 -11.81 -9.15 -20.91
CA HIS A 40 -11.06 -8.15 -20.17
C HIS A 40 -9.80 -8.74 -19.53
N LEU A 41 -9.91 -9.88 -18.84
CA LEU A 41 -8.77 -10.56 -18.22
C LEU A 41 -7.74 -11.03 -19.25
N GLU A 42 -8.19 -11.53 -20.42
CA GLU A 42 -7.30 -11.91 -21.52
C GLU A 42 -6.53 -10.71 -22.08
N LYS A 43 -7.16 -9.53 -22.15
CA LYS A 43 -6.49 -8.30 -22.56
C LYS A 43 -5.43 -7.88 -21.55
N GLU A 44 -5.76 -7.87 -20.25
CA GLU A 44 -4.79 -7.55 -19.18
C GLU A 44 -3.61 -8.52 -19.19
N LEU A 45 -3.84 -9.81 -19.43
CA LEU A 45 -2.78 -10.82 -19.51
C LEU A 45 -1.83 -10.56 -20.69
N LYS A 46 -2.36 -10.17 -21.86
CA LYS A 46 -1.55 -9.82 -23.04
C LYS A 46 -0.67 -8.59 -22.79
N GLU A 47 -1.24 -7.53 -22.22
CA GLU A 47 -0.50 -6.31 -21.85
C GLU A 47 0.64 -6.63 -20.85
N LEU A 48 0.38 -7.54 -19.92
CA LEU A 48 1.38 -8.02 -18.95
C LEU A 48 2.51 -8.81 -19.64
N GLU A 49 2.18 -9.69 -20.58
CA GLU A 49 3.15 -10.48 -21.35
C GLU A 49 4.03 -9.58 -22.24
N GLU A 50 3.46 -8.56 -22.86
CA GLU A 50 4.19 -7.55 -23.64
C GLU A 50 5.14 -6.72 -22.75
N SER A 51 4.69 -6.33 -21.57
CA SER A 51 5.51 -5.62 -20.57
C SER A 51 6.69 -6.47 -20.09
N TRP A 52 6.49 -7.80 -19.96
CA TRP A 52 7.55 -8.74 -19.65
C TRP A 52 8.57 -8.86 -20.80
N LYS A 53 8.08 -9.07 -22.04
CA LYS A 53 8.92 -9.20 -23.24
C LYS A 53 9.75 -7.95 -23.52
N SER A 54 9.19 -6.76 -23.28
CA SER A 54 9.89 -5.47 -23.44
C SER A 54 10.93 -5.18 -22.34
N LYS A 55 11.21 -6.13 -21.43
CA LYS A 55 12.13 -5.98 -20.29
C LYS A 55 11.77 -4.81 -19.34
N GLY A 56 10.54 -4.31 -19.42
CA GLY A 56 10.02 -3.28 -18.53
C GLY A 56 9.62 -3.85 -17.17
N LEU A 57 10.59 -4.40 -16.41
CA LEU A 57 10.33 -5.11 -15.14
C LEU A 57 9.49 -4.26 -14.16
N ARG A 58 9.74 -2.94 -14.13
CA ARG A 58 8.97 -1.99 -13.33
C ARG A 58 7.50 -1.93 -13.76
N ASN A 59 7.23 -1.77 -15.05
CA ASN A 59 5.88 -1.72 -15.59
C ASN A 59 5.15 -3.03 -15.32
N PHE A 60 5.81 -4.17 -15.57
CA PHE A 60 5.29 -5.49 -15.24
C PHE A 60 4.82 -5.60 -13.79
N TYR A 61 5.63 -5.20 -12.80
CA TYR A 61 5.21 -5.24 -11.39
C TYR A 61 4.12 -4.23 -11.04
N GLN A 62 4.08 -3.06 -11.70
CA GLN A 62 3.00 -2.08 -11.52
C GLN A 62 1.67 -2.61 -12.03
N GLU A 63 1.67 -3.25 -13.19
CA GLU A 63 0.50 -3.91 -13.78
C GLU A 63 -0.01 -5.04 -12.88
N ILE A 64 0.87 -5.90 -12.36
CA ILE A 64 0.51 -6.94 -11.37
C ILE A 64 -0.12 -6.32 -10.12
N LYS A 65 0.47 -5.24 -9.60
CA LYS A 65 -0.04 -4.55 -8.42
C LYS A 65 -1.44 -3.97 -8.67
N ARG A 66 -1.69 -3.45 -9.87
CA ARG A 66 -3.01 -2.95 -10.30
C ARG A 66 -4.03 -4.09 -10.36
N GLY A 67 -3.67 -5.22 -10.97
CA GLY A 67 -4.55 -6.39 -11.12
C GLY A 67 -4.88 -7.09 -9.79
N LYS A 68 -3.94 -7.15 -8.84
CA LYS A 68 -4.20 -7.68 -7.48
C LYS A 68 -5.18 -6.83 -6.68
N GLY A 69 -5.44 -5.59 -7.11
CA GLY A 69 -6.25 -4.62 -6.38
C GLY A 69 -5.58 -4.18 -5.07
N GLN A 70 -6.28 -3.34 -4.31
CA GLN A 70 -5.81 -2.96 -2.98
C GLN A 70 -6.10 -4.06 -1.97
N HIS A 71 -5.08 -4.43 -1.19
CA HIS A 71 -5.25 -5.30 -0.04
C HIS A 71 -6.18 -4.61 0.97
N ARG A 72 -7.42 -5.09 1.06
CA ARG A 72 -8.37 -4.65 2.08
C ARG A 72 -7.99 -5.33 3.39
N ARG A 73 -7.43 -4.56 4.33
CA ARG A 73 -7.21 -5.06 5.69
C ARG A 73 -8.57 -5.48 6.26
N PRO A 74 -8.70 -6.68 6.85
CA PRO A 74 -9.92 -7.03 7.55
C PRO A 74 -10.16 -6.01 8.66
N ALA A 75 -11.44 -5.65 8.87
CA ALA A 75 -11.81 -4.81 9.99
C ALA A 75 -11.58 -5.60 11.28
N TYR A 76 -10.58 -5.22 12.06
CA TYR A 76 -10.34 -5.80 13.38
C TYR A 76 -11.32 -5.18 14.38
N TYR A 77 -12.08 -6.04 15.07
CA TYR A 77 -12.93 -5.65 16.19
C TYR A 77 -12.29 -6.16 17.47
N LEU A 78 -12.28 -5.34 18.51
CA LEU A 78 -11.85 -5.79 19.85
C LEU A 78 -13.07 -6.26 20.64
N LYS A 79 -12.86 -7.20 21.55
CA LYS A 79 -13.88 -7.57 22.54
C LYS A 79 -13.69 -6.77 23.82
N ASP A 80 -14.76 -6.14 24.26
CA ASP A 80 -14.85 -5.58 25.59
C ASP A 80 -14.93 -6.67 26.66
N LYS A 81 -14.75 -6.31 27.94
CA LYS A 81 -14.89 -7.22 29.09
C LYS A 81 -16.28 -7.88 29.14
N GLY A 82 -17.32 -7.17 28.71
CA GLY A 82 -18.68 -7.70 28.58
C GLY A 82 -18.95 -8.50 27.29
N GLY A 83 -17.95 -8.77 26.45
CA GLY A 83 -18.13 -9.46 25.16
C GLY A 83 -18.57 -8.56 23.99
N HIS A 84 -18.76 -7.26 24.26
CA HIS A 84 -18.94 -6.13 23.34
C HIS A 84 -17.97 -6.10 22.14
N LEU A 85 -18.42 -6.10 20.88
CA LEU A 85 -17.51 -5.81 19.76
C LEU A 85 -17.29 -4.31 19.58
N ILE A 86 -16.05 -3.86 19.69
CA ILE A 86 -15.61 -2.46 19.54
C ILE A 86 -14.93 -2.30 18.18
N GLY A 87 -15.58 -1.55 17.29
CA GLY A 87 -15.07 -1.21 15.95
C GLY A 87 -14.39 0.16 15.88
N ASP A 88 -14.80 1.09 16.73
CA ASP A 88 -14.37 2.49 16.71
C ASP A 88 -12.94 2.69 17.24
N LYS A 89 -12.25 3.73 16.75
CA LYS A 89 -10.86 4.03 17.09
C LYS A 89 -10.71 4.42 18.56
N GLU A 90 -11.58 5.31 19.07
CA GLU A 90 -11.53 5.76 20.47
C GLU A 90 -11.85 4.62 21.43
N GLY A 91 -12.91 3.85 21.14
CA GLY A 91 -13.26 2.68 21.95
C GLY A 91 -12.14 1.65 22.04
N LYS A 92 -11.39 1.44 20.95
CA LYS A 92 -10.22 0.54 20.96
C LYS A 92 -9.11 1.07 21.86
N PHE A 93 -8.79 2.36 21.79
CA PHE A 93 -7.79 2.97 22.67
C PHE A 93 -8.18 2.84 24.14
N ASN A 94 -9.43 3.17 24.49
CA ASN A 94 -9.90 3.08 25.87
C ASN A 94 -9.87 1.63 26.39
N ARG A 95 -10.24 0.66 25.54
CA ARG A 95 -10.17 -0.77 25.89
C ARG A 95 -8.74 -1.25 26.11
N PHE A 96 -7.77 -0.75 25.33
CA PHE A 96 -6.35 -1.03 25.52
C PHE A 96 -5.80 -0.36 26.77
N ALA A 97 -6.08 0.93 26.99
CA ALA A 97 -5.64 1.66 28.18
C ALA A 97 -6.09 0.96 29.46
N GLY A 98 -7.39 0.66 29.57
CA GLY A 98 -7.91 -0.06 30.73
C GLY A 98 -7.44 -1.53 30.84
N HIS A 99 -6.96 -2.14 29.74
CA HIS A 99 -6.32 -3.45 29.83
C HIS A 99 -4.93 -3.36 30.45
N PHE A 100 -4.13 -2.40 30.00
CA PHE A 100 -2.77 -2.20 30.47
C PHE A 100 -2.74 -1.71 31.92
N GLU A 101 -3.65 -0.81 32.31
CA GLU A 101 -3.81 -0.43 33.72
C GLU A 101 -4.05 -1.67 34.59
N GLU A 102 -5.01 -2.52 34.24
CA GLU A 102 -5.27 -3.75 35.01
C GLU A 102 -4.12 -4.75 35.03
N LEU A 103 -3.38 -4.85 33.92
CA LEU A 103 -2.24 -5.77 33.80
C LEU A 103 -1.07 -5.26 34.65
N LEU A 104 -0.72 -3.99 34.51
CA LEU A 104 0.42 -3.36 35.16
C LEU A 104 0.16 -3.14 36.66
N SER A 105 -1.07 -2.80 37.06
CA SER A 105 -1.43 -2.73 38.49
C SER A 105 -1.40 -4.09 39.20
N LYS A 106 -1.37 -5.21 38.47
CA LYS A 106 -1.22 -6.56 39.05
C LYS A 106 0.25 -7.02 39.12
N GLU A 107 1.15 -6.38 38.38
CA GLU A 107 2.58 -6.73 38.31
C GLU A 107 3.48 -5.86 39.20
N GLU A 108 2.92 -5.09 40.15
CA GLU A 108 3.71 -4.39 41.19
C GLU A 108 4.54 -5.34 42.10
N GLY A 109 4.46 -6.66 41.89
CA GLY A 109 5.26 -7.65 42.60
C GLY A 109 6.64 -7.97 42.00
N GLU A 110 6.85 -7.95 40.68
CA GLU A 110 8.12 -8.46 40.09
C GLU A 110 8.46 -7.84 38.73
N MET A 111 8.60 -6.51 38.65
CA MET A 111 9.29 -5.90 37.51
C MET A 111 10.80 -5.98 37.75
N ARG A 112 11.41 -7.08 37.29
CA ARG A 112 12.86 -7.15 37.07
C ARG A 112 13.20 -6.11 36.01
N GLU A 113 13.91 -5.07 36.43
CA GLU A 113 14.57 -4.10 35.58
C GLU A 113 15.53 -4.86 34.65
N SER A 114 15.08 -5.19 33.44
CA SER A 114 15.99 -5.71 32.42
C SER A 114 16.81 -4.54 31.92
N GLN A 115 18.01 -4.45 32.50
CA GLN A 115 19.09 -3.56 32.12
C GLN A 115 19.47 -3.80 30.65
N TYR A 116 18.77 -3.12 29.74
CA TYR A 116 19.24 -2.91 28.37
C TYR A 116 19.78 -1.49 28.27
N ASP A 117 20.96 -1.29 28.87
CA ASP A 117 21.86 -0.22 28.46
C ASP A 117 22.67 -0.75 27.27
N SER A 118 22.10 -0.60 26.09
CA SER A 118 22.85 -0.70 24.84
C SER A 118 22.75 0.62 24.10
N LYS A 119 23.30 1.67 24.73
CA LYS A 119 23.88 2.79 23.99
C LYS A 119 25.17 2.31 23.34
N GLU A 120 25.04 1.54 22.26
CA GLU A 120 26.12 1.50 21.27
C GLU A 120 26.22 2.91 20.70
N LYS A 121 27.17 3.68 21.22
CA LYS A 121 27.72 4.81 20.49
C LYS A 121 28.21 4.24 19.16
N GLN A 122 27.56 4.60 18.07
CA GLN A 122 28.17 4.50 16.76
C GLN A 122 29.41 5.40 16.81
N GLU A 123 30.58 4.79 16.95
CA GLU A 123 31.83 5.47 16.64
C GLU A 123 31.81 5.68 15.13
N ASP A 124 31.40 6.88 14.72
CA ASP A 124 31.65 7.38 13.37
C ASP A 124 33.16 7.36 13.17
N THR A 125 33.65 6.28 12.59
CA THR A 125 35.05 6.13 12.23
C THR A 125 35.28 7.10 11.07
N GLU A 126 35.63 8.34 11.37
CA GLU A 126 36.16 9.29 10.41
C GLU A 126 37.49 8.73 9.89
N VAL A 127 37.39 7.84 8.91
CA VAL A 127 38.53 7.46 8.11
C VAL A 127 38.87 8.70 7.27
N GLU A 128 39.82 9.49 7.74
CA GLU A 128 40.51 10.52 6.95
C GLU A 128 41.22 9.83 5.77
N THR A 129 40.42 9.53 4.74
CA THR A 129 40.96 9.24 3.43
C THR A 129 41.36 10.59 2.84
N THR A 130 42.60 10.72 2.39
CA THR A 130 43.03 11.85 1.57
C THR A 130 42.32 11.76 0.22
N ILE A 131 41.06 12.21 0.17
CA ILE A 131 40.26 12.22 -1.06
C ILE A 131 40.72 13.43 -1.88
N MET A 132 41.24 13.20 -3.08
CA MET A 132 41.46 14.27 -4.05
C MET A 132 40.11 14.93 -4.39
N VAL A 133 40.12 16.27 -4.52
CA VAL A 133 38.92 17.01 -4.92
C VAL A 133 38.45 16.51 -6.29
N PRO A 134 37.20 16.02 -6.41
CA PRO A 134 36.70 15.49 -7.67
C PRO A 134 36.57 16.59 -8.71
N THR A 135 36.82 16.24 -9.97
CA THR A 135 36.69 17.16 -11.10
C THR A 135 35.21 17.35 -11.46
N LYS A 136 34.82 18.54 -11.94
CA LYS A 136 33.42 18.82 -12.34
C LYS A 136 32.83 17.77 -13.29
N LYS A 137 33.61 17.33 -14.28
CA LYS A 137 33.22 16.30 -15.24
C LYS A 137 32.99 14.94 -14.58
N GLU A 138 33.82 14.56 -13.62
CA GLU A 138 33.63 13.31 -12.87
C GLU A 138 32.32 13.36 -12.08
N VAL A 139 32.00 14.50 -11.47
CA VAL A 139 30.74 14.70 -10.76
C VAL A 139 29.55 14.57 -11.70
N GLU A 140 29.61 15.18 -12.89
CA GLU A 140 28.58 15.06 -13.93
C GLU A 140 28.37 13.61 -14.38
N ASP A 141 29.46 12.90 -14.72
CA ASP A 141 29.42 11.50 -15.13
C ASP A 141 28.82 10.61 -14.03
N GLN A 142 29.18 10.87 -12.77
CA GLN A 142 28.62 10.14 -11.63
C GLN A 142 27.12 10.42 -11.46
N ILE A 143 26.67 11.66 -11.61
CA ILE A 143 25.25 12.04 -11.55
C ILE A 143 24.46 11.31 -12.64
N GLU A 144 24.98 11.27 -13.87
CA GLU A 144 24.33 10.60 -14.99
C GLU A 144 24.25 9.08 -14.80
N SER A 145 25.27 8.49 -14.15
CA SER A 145 25.30 7.05 -13.85
C SER A 145 24.24 6.61 -12.81
N LEU A 146 23.69 7.54 -12.02
CA LEU A 146 22.75 7.21 -10.94
C LEU A 146 21.49 6.51 -11.48
N LYS A 147 21.05 5.47 -10.77
CA LYS A 147 19.81 4.75 -11.12
C LYS A 147 18.59 5.58 -10.72
N SER A 148 17.72 5.88 -11.69
CA SER A 148 16.43 6.55 -11.46
C SER A 148 15.44 5.63 -10.72
N ASN A 149 14.37 6.20 -10.16
CA ASN A 149 13.33 5.49 -9.39
C ASN A 149 13.84 4.70 -8.16
N LYS A 150 14.95 5.13 -7.55
CA LYS A 150 15.39 4.63 -6.24
C LYS A 150 14.76 5.43 -5.11
N ALA A 151 14.63 4.81 -3.94
CA ALA A 151 14.17 5.50 -2.75
C ALA A 151 15.15 6.62 -2.41
N THR A 152 14.63 7.77 -1.98
CA THR A 152 15.43 8.88 -1.49
C THR A 152 16.03 8.52 -0.13
N GLY A 153 17.18 9.11 0.19
CA GLY A 153 17.72 9.09 1.55
C GLY A 153 16.95 10.02 2.48
N GLU A 154 17.49 10.23 3.67
CA GLU A 154 16.95 11.12 4.72
C GLU A 154 16.68 12.54 4.22
N ASN A 155 17.55 13.04 3.33
CA ASN A 155 17.43 14.37 2.74
C ASN A 155 16.31 14.51 1.70
N ASN A 156 15.58 13.43 1.38
CA ASN A 156 14.48 13.41 0.38
C ASN A 156 14.88 13.85 -1.04
N ILE A 157 16.16 13.77 -1.38
CA ILE A 157 16.68 14.11 -2.72
C ILE A 157 16.73 12.85 -3.58
N SER A 158 16.13 12.88 -4.77
CA SER A 158 16.12 11.75 -5.71
C SER A 158 17.16 11.91 -6.82
N ALA A 159 17.61 10.79 -7.40
CA ALA A 159 18.51 10.81 -8.55
C ALA A 159 17.93 11.55 -9.77
N GLU A 160 16.60 11.57 -9.92
CA GLU A 160 15.92 12.26 -11.01
C GLU A 160 15.99 13.78 -10.84
N MET A 161 15.84 14.27 -9.61
CA MET A 161 16.05 15.69 -9.29
C MET A 161 17.49 16.11 -9.57
N LEU A 162 18.45 15.24 -9.25
CA LEU A 162 19.86 15.49 -9.53
C LEU A 162 20.11 15.60 -11.04
N LYS A 163 19.58 14.66 -11.84
CA LYS A 163 19.73 14.67 -13.30
C LYS A 163 19.02 15.83 -14.00
N GLN A 164 17.86 16.26 -13.50
CA GLN A 164 17.06 17.33 -14.11
C GLN A 164 17.44 18.74 -13.61
N GLY A 165 18.25 18.85 -12.55
CA GLY A 165 18.57 20.11 -11.88
C GLY A 165 19.45 21.10 -12.66
N GLY A 166 19.92 20.75 -13.86
CA GLY A 166 20.73 21.63 -14.72
C GLY A 166 22.03 22.14 -14.07
N GLU A 167 22.60 23.21 -14.62
CA GLU A 167 23.86 23.82 -14.12
C GLU A 167 23.74 24.41 -12.70
N ALA A 168 22.52 24.68 -12.22
CA ALA A 168 22.29 25.26 -10.90
C ALA A 168 22.78 24.35 -9.76
N ARG A 169 22.89 23.03 -10.00
CA ARG A 169 23.41 22.07 -9.02
C ARG A 169 24.92 22.16 -8.74
N LEU A 170 25.69 22.78 -9.63
CA LEU A 170 27.16 22.82 -9.54
C LEU A 170 27.69 24.16 -9.01
N LYS A 171 26.82 25.14 -8.78
CA LYS A 171 27.23 26.50 -8.36
C LYS A 171 27.58 26.61 -6.87
N GLU A 172 27.11 25.69 -6.04
CA GLU A 172 27.29 25.75 -4.58
C GLU A 172 28.67 25.25 -4.09
N TYR A 173 29.42 24.49 -4.90
CA TYR A 173 30.71 23.89 -4.50
C TYR A 173 31.94 24.58 -5.11
N GLY A 174 31.77 25.82 -5.59
CA GLY A 174 32.84 26.60 -6.20
C GLY A 174 33.03 27.93 -5.49
N ASN A 175 33.65 27.90 -4.31
CA ASN A 175 34.44 29.00 -3.75
C ASN A 175 35.63 28.40 -2.99
#